data_AF-A0A820GIW1-F1
#
_entry.id   AF-A0A820GIW1-F1
#
_cell.length_a   1.000
_cell.length_b   1.000
_cell.length_c   1.000
_cell.angle_alpha   90.00
_cell.angle_beta   90.00
_cell.angle_gamma   90.00
#
_symmetry.space_group_name_H-M   'P 1'
#
loop_
_entity.id
_entity.type
_entity.pdbx_description
1 polymer ?
#
loop_
_entity_poly.entity_id
_entity_poly.type
_entity_poly.pdbx_seq_one_letter_code
_entity_poly.pdbx_strand_id
1 'polypeptide(L)' 'MSYLYGPKIIKDKILTNISAAIREIHRLAVDDDNQTSRIITNDDWQVHCLLEHLDFALLYG' A
#
# COMPACT_ATOMS: atom_id res chain seq x y z
N MET A 1 -1.21 -0.06 33.17
CA MET A 1 -0.72 0.01 31.77
C MET A 1 -1.38 -1.14 31.02
N SER A 2 -2.46 -0.86 30.29
CA SER A 2 -3.36 -1.88 29.74
C SER A 2 -2.77 -2.51 28.49
N TYR A 3 -2.45 -3.81 28.54
CA TYR A 3 -1.99 -4.61 27.40
C TYR A 3 -3.15 -5.05 26.51
N LEU A 4 -3.83 -4.09 25.89
CA LEU A 4 -4.84 -4.34 24.87
C LEU A 4 -4.30 -3.95 23.48
N TYR A 5 -3.12 -4.45 23.12
CA TYR A 5 -2.66 -4.45 21.74
C TYR A 5 -3.36 -5.60 20.99
N GLY A 6 -4.67 -5.45 20.81
CA GLY A 6 -5.51 -6.46 20.17
C GLY A 6 -5.37 -6.49 18.64
N PRO A 7 -5.88 -7.55 17.99
CA PRO A 7 -5.87 -7.76 16.53
C PRO A 7 -6.42 -6.57 15.71
N LYS A 8 -7.16 -5.66 16.34
CA LYS A 8 -7.70 -4.44 15.72
C LYS A 8 -6.61 -3.45 15.29
N ILE A 9 -5.54 -3.29 16.08
CA ILE A 9 -4.42 -2.37 15.75
C ILE A 9 -3.63 -2.89 14.55
N ILE A 10 -3.50 -4.22 14.44
CA ILE A 10 -2.82 -4.88 13.32
C ILE A 10 -3.61 -4.66 12.03
N LYS A 11 -4.92 -4.89 12.05
CA LYS A 11 -5.83 -4.60 10.93
C LYS A 11 -5.75 -3.16 10.43
N ASP A 12 -5.86 -2.20 11.35
CA ASP A 12 -5.80 -0.78 10.99
C ASP A 12 -4.44 -0.42 10.37
N LYS A 13 -3.35 -1.01 10.87
CA LYS A 13 -2.01 -0.81 10.33
C LYS A 13 -1.85 -1.42 8.92
N ILE A 14 -2.39 -2.61 8.69
CA ILE A 14 -2.39 -3.28 7.38
C ILE A 14 -3.10 -2.42 6.35
N LEU A 15 -4.33 -1.99 6.66
CA LEU A 15 -5.12 -1.13 5.78
C LEU A 15 -4.44 0.22 5.50
N THR A 16 -3.78 0.78 6.52
CA THR A 16 -3.00 2.03 6.37
C THR A 16 -1.84 1.84 5.39
N ASN A 17 -1.10 0.74 5.48
CA ASN A 17 0.03 0.46 4.61
C ASN A 17 -0.42 0.23 3.15
N ILE A 18 -1.49 -0.55 2.94
CA ILE A 18 -2.07 -0.77 1.60
C ILE A 18 -2.52 0.56 0.98
N SER A 19 -3.24 1.37 1.75
CA SER A 19 -3.73 2.68 1.30
C SER A 19 -2.58 3.62 0.91
N ALA A 20 -1.50 3.63 1.69
CA ALA A 20 -0.30 4.42 1.37
C ALA A 20 0.36 3.95 0.07
N ALA A 21 0.51 2.64 -0.14
CA ALA A 21 1.10 2.08 -1.36
C ALA A 21 0.27 2.41 -2.61
N ILE A 22 -1.07 2.30 -2.54
CA ILE A 22 -1.96 2.67 -3.65
C ILE A 22 -1.84 4.16 -3.99
N ARG A 23 -1.77 5.03 -2.98
CA ARG A 23 -1.60 6.47 -3.20
C ARG A 23 -0.28 6.80 -3.89
N GLU A 24 0.79 6.10 -3.54
CA GLU A 24 2.09 6.30 -4.17
C GLU A 24 2.07 5.84 -5.64
N ILE A 25 1.46 4.69 -5.94
CA ILE A 25 1.24 4.23 -7.32
C ILE A 25 0.43 5.26 -8.12
N HIS A 26 -0.65 5.78 -7.53
CA HIS A 26 -1.48 6.79 -8.17
C HIS A 26 -0.70 8.09 -8.43
N ARG A 27 0.12 8.54 -7.46
CA ARG A 27 0.99 9.71 -7.60
C ARG A 27 1.96 9.57 -8.77
N LEU A 28 2.51 8.37 -8.98
CA LEU A 28 3.44 8.09 -10.07
C LEU A 28 2.75 7.96 -11.43
N ALA A 29 1.52 7.43 -11.43
CA ALA A 29 0.71 7.32 -12.64
C ALA A 29 0.22 8.69 -13.13
N VAL A 30 -0.04 9.61 -12.20
CA VAL A 30 -0.59 10.95 -12.44
C VAL A 30 0.48 12.01 -12.15
N ASP A 31 1.69 11.84 -12.71
CA ASP A 31 2.76 12.83 -12.54
C ASP A 31 2.28 14.20 -13.08
N ASP A 32 1.94 15.09 -12.15
CA ASP A 32 1.08 16.26 -12.34
C ASP A 32 1.73 17.32 -13.25
N ASP A 33 3.05 17.20 -13.47
CA ASP A 33 3.87 18.21 -14.13
C ASP A 33 4.03 17.98 -15.65
N ASN A 34 3.71 16.79 -16.17
CA ASN A 34 4.00 16.44 -17.58
C ASN A 34 2.85 15.85 -18.39
N GLN A 35 1.61 15.77 -17.84
CA GLN A 35 0.41 15.21 -18.49
C GLN A 35 0.59 13.83 -19.16
N THR A 36 1.71 13.16 -18.93
CA THR A 36 2.03 11.89 -19.55
C THR A 36 1.75 10.85 -18.50
N SER A 37 0.54 10.26 -18.54
CA SER A 37 0.20 9.16 -17.65
C SER A 37 1.25 8.06 -17.80
N ARG A 38 2.08 7.87 -16.79
CA ARG A 38 3.06 6.78 -16.77
C ARG A 38 2.28 5.48 -16.61
N ILE A 39 2.45 4.57 -17.56
CA ILE A 39 1.94 3.22 -17.42
C ILE A 39 2.74 2.54 -16.31
N ILE A 40 2.07 2.23 -15.21
CA ILE A 40 2.63 1.45 -14.12
C ILE A 40 2.54 -0.02 -14.51
N THR A 41 3.65 -0.72 -14.38
CA THR A 41 3.84 -2.11 -14.77
C THR A 41 4.24 -2.96 -13.56
N ASN A 42 4.24 -4.28 -13.73
CA ASN A 42 4.65 -5.19 -12.67
C ASN A 42 6.13 -5.10 -12.31
N ASP A 43 6.96 -4.45 -13.14
CA ASP A 43 8.38 -4.24 -12.87
C ASP A 43 8.63 -3.03 -11.95
N ASP A 44 7.60 -2.21 -11.69
CA ASP A 44 7.69 -1.06 -10.81
C ASP A 44 7.71 -1.49 -9.35
N TRP A 45 8.73 -1.05 -8.60
CA TRP A 45 8.92 -1.44 -7.20
C TRP A 45 7.72 -1.11 -6.31
N GLN A 46 6.95 -0.08 -6.65
CA GLN A 46 5.74 0.31 -5.91
C GLN A 46 4.63 -0.74 -6.04
N VAL A 47 4.53 -1.42 -7.19
CA VAL A 47 3.60 -2.54 -7.38
C VAL A 47 4.05 -3.72 -6.51
N HIS A 48 5.34 -4.03 -6.48
CA HIS A 48 5.88 -5.06 -5.58
C HIS A 48 5.58 -4.76 -4.10
N CYS A 49 5.79 -3.51 -3.66
CA CYS A 49 5.51 -3.08 -2.29
C CYS A 49 4.01 -3.23 -1.93
N LEU A 50 3.11 -2.89 -2.86
CA LEU A 50 1.68 -3.13 -2.67
C LEU A 50 1.37 -4.62 -2.53
N LEU A 51 1.96 -5.47 -3.37
CA LEU A 51 1.75 -6.93 -3.32
C LEU A 51 2.23 -7.52 -1.99
N GLU A 52 3.37 -7.09 -1.46
CA GLU A 52 3.86 -7.53 -0.14
C GLU A 52 2.88 -7.15 0.99
N HIS A 53 2.32 -5.94 0.94
CA HIS A 53 1.31 -5.52 1.92
C HIS A 53 -0.01 -6.29 1.79
N LEU A 54 -0.41 -6.66 0.58
CA LEU A 54 -1.58 -7.49 0.33
C LEU A 54 -1.36 -8.94 0.78
N ASP A 55 -0.19 -9.51 0.51
CA ASP A 55 0.18 -10.85 1.00
C ASP A 55 0.17 -10.88 2.52
N PHE A 56 0.75 -9.86 3.16
CA PHE A 56 0.69 -9.71 4.60
C PHE A 56 -0.76 -9.59 5.11
N ALA A 57 -1.63 -8.84 4.43
CA ALA A 57 -3.05 -8.77 4.77
C ALA A 57 -3.76 -10.12 4.64
N LEU A 58 -3.49 -10.88 3.58
CA LEU A 58 -4.10 -12.20 3.38
C LEU A 58 -3.65 -13.22 4.43
N LEU A 59 -2.40 -13.12 4.90
CA LEU A 59 -1.85 -14.01 5.92
C LEU A 59 -2.30 -13.66 7.34
N TYR A 60 -2.45 -12.37 7.66
CA TYR A 60 -2.67 -11.88 9.03
C TYR A 60 -4.06 -11.26 9.27
N GLY A 61 -4.85 -11.11 8.20
CA GLY A 61 -6.25 -10.68 8.21
C GLY A 61 -6.41 -9.19 8.35
#